data_AF-A0A2I9CS00-F1
#
_entry.id   AF-A0A2I9CS00-F1
#
_cell.length_a   1.000
_cell.length_b   1.000
_cell.length_c   1.000
_cell.angle_alpha   90.00
_cell.angle_beta   90.00
_cell.angle_gamma   90.00
#
_symmetry.space_group_name_H-M   'P 1'
#
loop_
_entity.id
_entity.type
_entity.pdbx_description
1 polymer ?
#
loop_
_entity_poly.entity_id
_entity_poly.type
_entity_poly.pdbx_seq_one_letter_code
_entity_poly.pdbx_strand_id
1 'polypeptide(L)' 'MLPGLLALLLALLNLGGLASVFLHLGRGEWRPALGSLAVVVLLDVVGFWLLRELRENG' A
#
# COMPACT_ATOMS: atom_id res chain seq x y z
N MET A 1 -13.19 -13.05 -10.75
CA MET A 1 -11.74 -13.07 -11.09
C MET A 1 -11.04 -11.74 -10.79
N LEU A 2 -11.64 -10.60 -11.15
CA LEU A 2 -11.11 -9.25 -10.86
C LEU A 2 -10.83 -8.91 -9.38
N PRO A 3 -11.70 -9.28 -8.39
CA PRO A 3 -11.50 -8.86 -7.00
C PRO A 3 -10.23 -9.45 -6.36
N GLY A 4 -9.94 -10.72 -6.65
CA GLY A 4 -8.74 -11.40 -6.14
C GLY A 4 -7.45 -10.83 -6.73
N LEU A 5 -7.47 -10.44 -8.01
CA LEU A 5 -6.35 -9.75 -8.65
C LEU A 5 -6.13 -8.35 -8.08
N LEU A 6 -7.22 -7.63 -7.79
CA LEU A 6 -7.17 -6.30 -7.17
C LEU A 6 -6.59 -6.38 -5.74
N ALA A 7 -7.04 -7.36 -4.96
CA ALA A 7 -6.51 -7.62 -3.62
C ALA A 7 -5.02 -8.02 -3.66
N LEU A 8 -4.63 -8.87 -4.61
CA LEU A 8 -3.23 -9.26 -4.80
C LEU A 8 -2.35 -8.08 -5.20
N LEU A 9 -2.84 -7.23 -6.13
CA LEU A 9 -2.15 -6.01 -6.54
C LEU A 9 -1.94 -5.06 -5.35
N LEU A 10 -2.98 -4.80 -4.56
CA LEU A 10 -2.90 -3.96 -3.37
C LEU A 10 -1.92 -4.52 -2.34
N ALA A 11 -1.90 -5.85 -2.13
CA ALA A 11 -0.94 -6.50 -1.25
C ALA A 11 0.51 -6.34 -1.74
N LEU A 12 0.76 -6.52 -3.04
CA LEU A 12 2.08 -6.35 -3.63
C LEU A 12 2.58 -4.91 -3.54
N LEU A 13 1.69 -3.93 -3.79
CA LEU A 13 2.03 -2.52 -3.69
C LEU A 13 2.39 -2.13 -2.24
N ASN A 14 1.64 -2.63 -1.25
CA ASN A 14 1.95 -2.42 0.16
C ASN A 14 3.28 -3.05 0.58
N LEU A 15 3.54 -4.30 0.16
CA LEU A 15 4.82 -4.97 0.43
C LEU A 15 6.00 -4.20 -0.18
N GLY A 16 5.85 -3.73 -1.42
CA GLY A 16 6.87 -2.91 -2.09
C GLY A 16 7.10 -1.57 -1.39
N GLY A 17 6.03 -0.91 -0.98
CA GLY A 17 6.10 0.35 -0.24
C GLY A 17 6.74 0.20 1.14
N LEU A 18 6.39 -0.83 1.91
CA LEU A 18 7.04 -1.17 3.18
C LEU A 18 8.53 -1.45 2.99
N ALA A 19 8.90 -2.25 1.97
CA ALA A 19 10.30 -2.52 1.66
C ALA A 19 11.07 -1.23 1.33
N SER A 20 10.47 -0.31 0.57
CA SER A 20 11.05 1.02 0.30
C SER A 20 11.25 1.84 1.58
N VAL A 21 10.26 1.87 2.49
CA VAL A 21 10.39 2.54 3.78
C VAL A 21 11.57 1.98 4.59
N PHE A 22 11.67 0.66 4.71
CA PHE A 22 12.78 0.02 5.44
C PHE A 22 14.14 0.32 4.80
N LEU A 23 14.22 0.31 3.47
CA LEU A 23 15.46 0.63 2.75
C LEU A 23 15.89 2.08 2.96
N HIS A 24 14.97 3.05 2.88
CA HIS A 24 15.29 4.47 3.10
C HIS A 24 15.65 4.75 4.57
N LEU A 25 14.95 4.14 5.53
CA LEU A 25 15.30 4.23 6.95
C LEU A 25 16.67 3.62 7.24
N GLY A 26 16.99 2.46 6.66
CA GLY A 26 18.31 1.83 6.80
C GLY A 26 19.46 2.66 6.21
N ARG A 27 19.16 3.56 5.25
CA ARG A 27 20.11 4.51 4.68
C ARG A 27 20.18 5.86 5.43
N GLY A 28 19.36 6.05 6.46
CA GLY A 28 19.24 7.33 7.16
C GLY A 28 18.50 8.43 6.37
N GLU A 29 17.80 8.05 5.30
CA GLU A 29 17.09 8.95 4.39
C GLU A 29 15.67 9.22 4.88
N TRP A 30 15.54 10.05 5.92
CA TRP A 30 14.25 10.30 6.58
C TRP A 30 13.18 10.94 5.68
N ARG A 31 13.57 11.88 4.80
CA ARG A 31 12.63 12.56 3.90
C ARG A 31 12.04 11.59 2.86
N PRO A 32 12.84 10.81 2.11
CA PRO A 32 12.32 9.75 1.25
C PRO A 32 11.49 8.71 2.00
N ALA A 33 11.94 8.28 3.20
CA ALA A 33 11.20 7.31 4.01
C ALA A 33 9.79 7.80 4.37
N LEU A 34 9.64 9.07 4.78
CA LEU A 34 8.34 9.68 5.06
C LEU A 34 7.46 9.76 3.81
N GLY A 35 8.04 10.07 2.64
CA GLY A 35 7.33 10.05 1.37
C GLY A 35 6.80 8.65 1.03
N SER A 36 7.63 7.62 1.13
CA SER A 36 7.21 6.22 0.93
C SER A 36 6.15 5.80 1.94
N LEU A 37 6.29 6.20 3.21
CA LEU A 37 5.31 5.89 4.26
C LEU A 37 3.95 6.53 3.95
N ALA A 38 3.92 7.78 3.49
CA ALA A 38 2.70 8.45 3.09
C ALA A 38 1.99 7.73 1.92
N VAL A 39 2.76 7.23 0.94
CA VAL A 39 2.21 6.45 -0.17
C VAL A 39 1.63 5.12 0.28
N VAL A 40 2.32 4.41 1.18
CA VAL A 40 1.82 3.16 1.79
C VAL A 40 0.49 3.40 2.50
N VAL A 41 0.41 4.41 3.37
CA VAL A 41 -0.82 4.75 4.09
C VAL A 41 -1.96 5.09 3.14
N LEU A 42 -1.68 5.82 2.06
CA LEU A 42 -2.70 6.18 1.08
C LEU A 42 -3.21 4.94 0.31
N LEU A 43 -2.31 4.03 -0.05
CA LEU A 43 -2.67 2.75 -0.68
C LEU A 43 -3.48 1.85 0.24
N ASP A 44 -3.16 1.81 1.54
CA ASP A 44 -3.94 1.08 2.55
C ASP A 44 -5.37 1.63 2.67
N VAL A 45 -5.52 2.96 2.75
CA VAL A 45 -6.84 3.59 2.82
C VAL A 45 -7.66 3.31 1.56
N VAL A 46 -7.06 3.47 0.37
CA VAL A 46 -7.72 3.20 -0.91
C VAL A 46 -8.06 1.71 -1.05
N GLY A 47 -7.14 0.83 -0.65
CA GLY A 47 -7.33 -0.61 -0.69
C GLY A 47 -8.46 -1.06 0.25
N PHE A 48 -8.50 -0.53 1.48
CA PHE A 48 -9.58 -0.78 2.42
C PHE A 48 -10.92 -0.30 1.88
N TRP A 49 -10.96 0.92 1.33
CA TRP A 49 -12.18 1.46 0.73
C TRP A 49 -12.69 0.63 -0.44
N LEU A 50 -11.81 0.22 -1.35
CA LEU A 50 -12.15 -0.66 -2.48
C LEU A 50 -12.66 -2.03 -2.02
N LEU A 51 -11.99 -2.65 -1.05
CA LEU A 51 -12.42 -3.95 -0.50
C LEU A 51 -13.76 -3.84 0.23
N ARG A 52 -13.98 -2.73 0.94
CA ARG A 52 -15.26 -2.43 1.59
C ARG A 52 -16.37 -2.25 0.55
N GLU A 53 -16.13 -1.44 -0.47
CA GLU A 53 -17.09 -1.18 -1.56
C GLU A 53 -17.46 -2.48 -2.28
N LEU A 54 -16.47 -3.31 -2.62
CA LEU A 54 -16.69 -4.64 -3.22
C LEU A 54 -17.46 -5.59 -2.30
N ARG A 55 -17.39 -5.42 -0.98
CA ARG A 55 -18.14 -6.23 -0.02
C ARG A 55 -19.57 -5.72 0.18
N GLU A 56 -19.76 -4.40 0.14
CA GLU A 56 -21.06 -3.76 0.42
C GLU A 56 -21.94 -3.68 -0.83
N ASN A 57 -21.35 -3.52 -2.02
CA ASN A 57 -22.05 -3.27 -3.28
C ASN A 57 -21.71 -4.28 -4.40
N GLY A 58 -20.89 -5.30 -4.13
CA GLY A 58 -20.54 -6.38 -5.07
C GLY A 58 -21.24 -7.70 -4.75
#